data_AF-A0A822ZKP9-F1
#
_entry.id   AF-A0A822ZKP9-F1
#
_cell.length_a   1.000
_cell.length_b   1.000
_cell.length_c   1.000
_cell.angle_alpha   90.00
_cell.angle_beta   90.00
_cell.angle_gamma   90.00
#
_symmetry.space_group_name_H-M   'P 1'
#
loop_
_entity.id
_entity.type
_entity.pdbx_description
1 polymer ?
#
loop_
_entity_poly.entity_id
_entity_poly.type
_entity_poly.pdbx_seq_one_letter_code
_entity_poly.pdbx_strand_id
1 'polypeptide(L)'
;MVCYSNQNFSCFLPLNIYIGQHLHMLNENKGFKDGESACCGTGPFRGVPSCGGRRTAKEYQLCDNPNDYVFWDSFHLTDRAYQQMAEQMWTGTNPVVEGNYNMKSFFEFAP
;
A
#
# COMPACT_ATOMS: atom_id res chain seq x y z
N MET A 1 -6.13 11.41 -1.59
CA MET A 1 -5.73 10.54 -2.71
C MET A 1 -6.27 11.16 -3.99
N VAL A 2 -5.41 11.51 -4.94
CA VAL A 2 -5.86 11.93 -6.29
C VAL A 2 -5.34 10.87 -7.26
N CYS A 3 -6.23 9.99 -7.72
CA CYS A 3 -5.91 9.01 -8.76
C CYS A 3 -6.38 9.60 -10.10
N TYR A 4 -5.45 9.83 -11.01
CA TYR A 4 -5.78 10.23 -12.38
C TYR A 4 -5.65 9.01 -13.29
N SER A 5 -6.75 8.69 -13.97
CA SER A 5 -6.99 7.52 -14.82
C SER A 5 -5.99 7.29 -15.98
N ASN A 6 -4.93 8.10 -16.15
CA ASN A 6 -4.30 8.22 -17.46
C ASN A 6 -2.79 8.07 -17.58
N GLN A 7 -2.03 7.63 -16.56
CA GLN A 7 -0.71 7.00 -16.75
C GLN A 7 -0.36 6.08 -15.57
N ASN A 8 -0.13 4.78 -15.84
CA ASN A 8 0.56 3.78 -15.01
C ASN A 8 0.42 3.92 -13.48
N PHE A 9 -0.54 3.20 -12.88
CA PHE A 9 -0.65 2.85 -11.44
C PHE A 9 -0.40 3.96 -10.39
N SER A 10 -0.38 5.24 -10.75
CA SER A 10 0.08 6.29 -9.83
C SER A 10 -1.07 7.08 -9.24
N CYS A 11 -1.62 6.59 -8.11
CA CYS A 11 -2.36 7.42 -7.18
C CYS A 11 -1.35 8.31 -6.42
N PHE A 12 -1.10 9.52 -6.93
CA PHE A 12 -0.24 10.46 -6.23
C PHE A 12 -0.94 10.98 -4.96
N LEU A 13 -0.32 10.72 -3.81
CA LEU A 13 -0.62 11.37 -2.54
C LEU A 13 0.22 12.66 -2.48
N PRO A 14 -0.34 13.88 -2.66
CA PRO A 14 0.46 15.10 -2.66
C PRO A 14 1.11 15.45 -1.30
N LEU A 15 0.97 14.61 -0.26
CA LEU A 15 1.48 14.89 1.09
C LEU A 15 2.17 13.72 1.80
N ASN A 16 2.46 12.59 1.14
CA ASN A 16 3.32 11.56 1.74
C ASN A 16 4.18 10.86 0.69
N ILE A 17 5.38 11.41 0.53
CA ILE A 17 6.44 10.95 -0.39
C ILE A 17 6.88 9.51 -0.04
N TYR A 18 6.57 9.01 1.16
CA TYR A 18 6.99 7.70 1.65
C TYR A 18 6.30 6.49 1.00
N ILE A 19 5.03 6.61 0.59
CA ILE A 19 4.25 5.44 0.12
C ILE A 19 4.46 5.21 -1.38
N GLY A 20 4.68 6.26 -2.17
CA GLY A 20 4.85 6.16 -3.62
C GLY A 20 6.10 5.37 -4.06
N GLN A 21 7.18 5.43 -3.27
CA GLN A 21 8.39 4.66 -3.55
C GLN A 21 8.26 3.18 -3.13
N HIS A 22 7.34 2.86 -2.23
CA HIS A 22 7.05 1.49 -1.80
C HIS A 22 6.04 0.77 -2.70
N LEU A 23 5.19 1.48 -3.45
CA LEU A 23 4.31 0.85 -4.44
C LEU A 23 5.09 0.16 -5.57
N HIS A 24 6.32 0.59 -5.88
CA HIS A 24 7.17 -0.12 -6.83
C HIS A 24 7.53 -1.54 -6.35
N MET A 25 7.53 -1.80 -5.03
CA MET A 25 7.75 -3.15 -4.47
C MET A 25 6.50 -4.04 -4.55
N LEU A 26 5.32 -3.44 -4.72
CA LEU A 26 4.04 -4.14 -4.90
C LEU A 26 3.67 -4.29 -6.39
N ASN A 27 4.50 -3.77 -7.30
CA ASN A 27 4.20 -3.45 -8.69
C ASN A 27 3.93 -4.66 -9.61
N GLU A 28 4.06 -5.89 -9.11
CA GLU A 28 3.65 -7.07 -9.87
C GLU A 28 2.75 -7.95 -9.02
N ASN A 29 1.45 -7.63 -9.00
CA ASN A 29 0.31 -8.48 -8.65
C ASN A 29 0.64 -9.75 -7.86
N LYS A 30 1.01 -9.59 -6.59
CA LYS A 30 1.14 -10.69 -5.62
C LYS A 30 -0.23 -11.11 -5.06
N GLY A 31 -1.21 -11.23 -5.95
CA GLY A 31 -2.56 -11.76 -5.68
C GLY A 31 -3.56 -10.79 -5.04
N PHE A 32 -3.36 -9.48 -5.14
CA PHE A 32 -4.42 -8.49 -4.87
C PHE A 32 -5.33 -8.37 -6.10
N LYS A 33 -6.62 -8.09 -5.89
CA LYS A 33 -7.60 -7.88 -6.96
C LYS A 33 -7.77 -6.40 -7.30
N ASP A 34 -7.51 -5.52 -6.33
CA ASP A 34 -7.64 -4.07 -6.49
C ASP A 34 -6.48 -3.33 -5.82
N GLY A 35 -5.70 -2.62 -6.64
CA GLY A 35 -4.56 -1.81 -6.21
C GLY A 35 -4.83 -0.31 -6.21
N GLU A 36 -6.02 0.13 -6.61
CA GLU A 36 -6.34 1.55 -6.81
C GLU A 36 -7.38 2.04 -5.80
N SER A 37 -8.41 1.23 -5.53
CA SER A 37 -9.45 1.58 -4.56
C SER A 37 -9.05 1.20 -3.13
N ALA A 38 -9.50 1.97 -2.15
CA ALA A 38 -9.43 1.59 -0.74
C ALA A 38 -10.48 0.53 -0.40
N CYS A 39 -10.26 -0.32 0.61
CA CYS A 39 -11.30 -1.23 1.12
C CYS A 39 -12.42 -0.46 1.87
N CYS A 40 -12.04 0.56 2.65
CA CYS A 40 -12.91 1.32 3.52
C CYS A 40 -12.87 2.81 3.17
N GLY A 41 -14.01 3.35 2.72
CA GLY A 41 -14.14 4.78 2.44
C GLY A 41 -15.32 5.13 1.53
N THR A 42 -15.36 6.35 1.01
CA THR A 42 -16.39 6.83 0.07
C THR A 42 -15.77 7.69 -1.03
N GLY A 43 -16.58 8.10 -2.00
CA GLY A 43 -16.18 8.87 -3.16
C GLY A 43 -15.34 8.07 -4.17
N PRO A 44 -14.72 8.76 -5.14
CA PRO A 44 -13.86 8.13 -6.14
C PRO A 44 -12.79 7.26 -5.49
N PHE A 45 -12.66 6.01 -5.95
CA PHE A 45 -11.72 5.00 -5.43
C PHE A 45 -11.82 4.75 -3.92
N ARG A 46 -12.94 5.14 -3.29
CA ARG A 46 -13.11 5.17 -1.83
C ARG A 46 -12.01 5.96 -1.10
N GLY A 47 -11.42 6.95 -1.78
CA GLY A 47 -10.29 7.75 -1.30
C GLY A 47 -10.66 8.93 -0.39
N VAL A 48 -11.94 9.13 -0.05
CA VAL A 48 -12.37 10.15 0.91
C VAL A 48 -12.16 9.63 2.34
N PRO A 49 -11.50 10.40 3.23
CA PRO A 49 -11.20 10.00 4.60
C PRO A 49 -12.46 9.96 5.46
N SER A 50 -13.16 8.84 5.39
CA SER A 50 -14.51 8.63 5.90
C SER A 50 -14.66 7.33 6.68
N CYS A 51 -13.69 6.42 6.53
CA CYS A 51 -13.71 5.13 7.19
C CYS A 51 -13.95 5.28 8.71
N GLY A 52 -14.88 4.49 9.25
CA GLY A 52 -15.31 4.55 10.64
C GLY A 52 -16.30 5.68 10.97
N GLY A 53 -16.67 6.55 10.01
CA GLY A 53 -17.77 7.50 10.12
C GLY A 53 -17.59 8.64 11.14
N ARG A 54 -16.37 8.84 11.65
CA ARG A 54 -16.05 9.87 12.67
C ARG A 54 -15.47 11.15 12.09
N ARG A 55 -15.22 11.18 10.78
CA ARG A 55 -14.59 12.30 10.07
C ARG A 55 -15.67 13.18 9.43
N THR A 56 -15.25 14.16 8.61
CA THR A 56 -16.15 15.08 7.89
C THR A 56 -17.17 14.33 7.05
N ALA A 57 -16.75 13.28 6.35
CA ALA A 57 -17.65 12.33 5.71
C ALA A 57 -17.99 11.20 6.70
N LYS A 58 -19.28 11.00 6.96
CA LYS A 58 -19.80 9.98 7.89
C LYS A 58 -20.13 8.66 7.21
N GLU A 59 -20.58 8.73 5.97
CA GLU A 59 -20.87 7.58 5.12
C GLU A 59 -19.56 6.93 4.67
N TYR A 60 -19.49 5.61 4.75
CA TYR A 60 -18.40 4.84 4.19
C TYR A 60 -18.91 3.49 3.68
N GLN A 61 -18.23 2.97 2.68
CA GLN A 61 -18.38 1.61 2.19
C GLN A 61 -17.24 0.78 2.75
N LEU A 62 -17.50 -0.50 2.97
CA LEU A 62 -16.51 -1.49 3.38
C LEU A 62 -16.50 -2.60 2.34
N CYS A 63 -15.30 -3.06 1.96
CA CYS A 63 -15.14 -4.20 1.07
C CYS A 63 -15.42 -5.53 1.80
N ASP A 64 -15.79 -6.57 1.05
CA ASP A 64 -16.08 -7.89 1.64
C ASP A 64 -14.82 -8.59 2.17
N ASN A 65 -13.67 -8.38 1.51
CA ASN A 65 -12.40 -9.02 1.86
C ASN A 65 -11.23 -8.04 1.74
N PRO A 66 -10.66 -7.58 2.88
CA PRO A 66 -9.51 -6.68 2.88
C PRO A 66 -8.27 -7.27 2.18
N ASN A 67 -8.14 -8.59 2.12
CA ASN A 67 -7.01 -9.22 1.44
C ASN A 67 -7.02 -9.01 -0.08
N ASP A 68 -8.15 -8.64 -0.66
CA ASP A 68 -8.24 -8.36 -2.10
C ASP A 68 -7.71 -6.96 -2.44
N TYR A 69 -7.46 -6.10 -1.45
CA TYR A 69 -7.12 -4.69 -1.62
C TYR A 69 -5.70 -4.37 -1.13
N VAL A 70 -5.01 -3.49 -1.85
CA VAL A 70 -3.73 -2.92 -1.39
C VAL A 70 -3.97 -1.88 -0.29
N PHE A 71 -4.97 -1.03 -0.47
CA PHE A 71 -5.29 0.07 0.46
C PHE A 71 -6.43 -0.31 1.41
N TRP A 72 -6.24 -0.08 2.70
CA TRP A 72 -7.31 -0.20 3.68
C TRP A 72 -8.23 1.02 3.64
N ASP A 73 -7.67 2.22 3.73
CA ASP A 73 -8.40 3.49 3.64
C ASP A 73 -7.65 4.47 2.73
N SER A 74 -8.02 5.75 2.76
CA SER A 74 -7.39 6.79 1.94
C SER A 74 -5.89 7.05 2.23
N PHE A 75 -5.33 6.46 3.29
CA PHE A 75 -3.96 6.70 3.76
C PHE A 75 -3.17 5.41 4.03
N HIS A 76 -3.81 4.38 4.55
CA HIS A 76 -3.16 3.18 5.08
C HIS A 76 -3.29 1.99 4.13
N LEU A 77 -2.27 1.13 4.13
CA LEU A 77 -2.31 -0.16 3.43
C LEU A 77 -3.06 -1.21 4.26
N THR A 78 -3.44 -2.31 3.62
CA THR A 78 -4.00 -3.48 4.32
C THR A 78 -2.90 -4.27 5.03
N ASP A 79 -3.26 -5.05 6.05
CA ASP A 79 -2.31 -5.90 6.76
C ASP A 79 -1.56 -6.86 5.83
N ARG A 80 -2.24 -7.42 4.82
CA ARG A 80 -1.62 -8.27 3.79
C ARG A 80 -0.56 -7.51 3.00
N ALA A 81 -0.81 -6.25 2.65
CA ALA A 81 0.16 -5.44 1.94
C ALA A 81 1.37 -5.12 2.83
N TYR A 82 1.16 -4.78 4.10
CA TYR A 82 2.24 -4.59 5.06
C TYR A 82 3.06 -5.87 5.29
N GLN A 83 2.41 -7.03 5.39
CA GLN A 83 3.10 -8.32 5.51
C GLN A 83 4.03 -8.57 4.33
N GLN A 84 3.53 -8.41 3.10
CA GLN A 84 4.36 -8.59 1.91
C GLN A 84 5.53 -7.61 1.88
N MET A 85 5.32 -6.35 2.25
CA MET A 85 6.40 -5.36 2.36
C MET A 85 7.46 -5.82 3.38
N ALA A 86 7.04 -6.29 4.56
CA ALA A 86 7.95 -6.78 5.58
C ALA A 86 8.75 -8.01 5.10
N GLU A 87 8.11 -8.95 4.40
CA GLU A 87 8.78 -10.12 3.81
C GLU A 87 9.80 -9.71 2.75
N GLN A 88 9.47 -8.73 1.89
CA GLN A 88 10.42 -8.19 0.91
C GLN A 88 11.59 -7.47 1.59
N MET A 89 11.35 -6.72 2.67
CA MET A 89 12.43 -6.10 3.44
C MET A 89 13.31 -7.13 4.15
N TRP A 90 12.72 -8.23 4.63
CA TRP A 90 13.42 -9.27 5.38
C TRP A 90 14.34 -10.11 4.48
N THR A 91 13.83 -10.63 3.37
CA THR A 91 14.56 -11.58 2.50
C THR A 91 14.81 -11.09 1.07
N GLY A 92 14.14 -10.03 0.63
CA GLY A 92 14.16 -9.60 -0.77
C GLY A 92 15.52 -9.06 -1.21
N THR A 93 15.89 -9.36 -2.45
CA THR A 93 17.03 -8.75 -3.15
C THR A 93 16.50 -7.52 -3.88
N ASN A 94 16.70 -6.32 -3.34
CA ASN A 94 16.24 -5.10 -3.99
C ASN A 94 17.30 -4.62 -5.00
N PRO A 95 17.01 -4.58 -6.31
CA PRO A 95 17.95 -4.05 -7.31
C PRO A 95 18.19 -2.53 -7.18
N VAL A 96 17.38 -1.82 -6.38
CA VAL A 96 17.46 -0.37 -6.15
C VAL A 96 18.34 -0.02 -4.94
N VAL A 97 18.58 -0.97 -4.02
CA VAL A 97 19.49 -0.75 -2.88
C VAL A 97 20.87 -1.22 -3.32
N GLU A 98 21.80 -0.28 -3.52
CA GLU A 98 23.20 -0.59 -3.75
C GLU A 98 23.75 -1.41 -2.57
N GLY A 99 24.01 -2.69 -2.83
CA GLY A 99 24.37 -3.70 -1.84
C GLY A 99 23.23 -4.67 -1.60
N ASN A 100 23.43 -5.95 -1.97
CA ASN A 100 22.50 -7.07 -1.86
C ASN A 100 22.14 -7.46 -0.40
N TYR A 101 22.05 -6.50 0.52
CA TYR A 101 21.86 -6.70 1.95
C TYR A 101 20.39 -6.47 2.32
N ASN A 102 19.69 -7.56 2.61
CA ASN A 102 18.34 -7.54 3.18
C ASN A 102 18.40 -7.42 4.71
N MET A 103 17.26 -7.20 5.38
CA MET A 103 17.26 -7.01 6.83
C MET A 103 17.80 -8.23 7.59
N LYS A 104 17.57 -9.45 7.06
CA LYS A 104 18.10 -10.69 7.63
C LYS A 104 19.63 -10.69 7.72
N SER A 105 20.31 -10.13 6.72
CA SER A 105 21.78 -10.08 6.71
C SER A 105 22.37 -9.40 7.95
N PHE A 106 21.76 -8.33 8.46
CA PHE A 106 22.22 -7.65 9.69
C PHE A 106 22.25 -8.57 10.93
N PHE A 107 21.36 -9.56 10.99
CA PHE A 107 21.27 -10.48 12.13
C PHE A 107 22.13 -11.72 11.96
N GLU A 108 22.46 -12.09 10.72
CA GLU A 108 23.33 -13.24 10.40
C GLU A 108 24.83 -12.88 10.48
N PHE A 109 25.18 -11.60 10.41
CA PHE A 109 26.54 -11.11 10.66
C PHE A 109 26.89 -10.91 12.15
N ALA A 110 26.00 -11.29 13.07
CA ALA A 110 26.30 -11.26 14.50
C ALA A 110 27.33 -12.35 14.86
N PRO A 111 28.42 -12.00 15.56
CA PRO A 111 29.56 -12.89 15.84
C PRO A 111 29.22 -14.08 16.76
#